data_AF-A0A0G2FB91-F1
#
_entry.id   AF-A0A0G2FB91-F1
#
_cell.length_a   1.000
_cell.length_b   1.000
_cell.length_c   1.000
_cell.angle_alpha   90.00
_cell.angle_beta   90.00
_cell.angle_gamma   90.00
#
_symmetry.space_group_name_H-M   'P 1'
#
loop_
_entity.id
_entity.type
_entity.pdbx_description
1 polymer ?
#
loop_
_entity_poly.entity_id
_entity_poly.type
_entity_poly.pdbx_seq_one_letter_code
_entity_poly.pdbx_strand_id
1 'polypeptide(L)'
;MLHTYQVAKWNYGDKTFEKWDRLKAQEETPQTECCSHFTPVLKREADKSRGEVFPLIWYASDGEVTATQHFILARTVLIAENPSLNPDGGLSREAEHQVRSHVLQLCGLAMHHLGSPPNLVTAAVGIMLYRDYVHDPWERAALLRVLDEWKGKHAWPMRKAYQMIGVQVTS
;
A
#
# COMPACT_ATOMS: atom_id res chain seq x y z
N MET A 1 9.93 9.07 3.65
CA MET A 1 10.46 7.90 4.41
C MET A 1 10.41 8.08 5.93
N LEU A 2 10.80 9.23 6.50
CA LEU A 2 10.77 9.45 7.96
C LEU A 2 9.37 9.21 8.58
N HIS A 3 8.32 9.73 7.96
CA HIS A 3 6.95 9.57 8.46
C HIS A 3 6.52 8.09 8.51
N THR A 4 6.71 7.34 7.42
CA THR A 4 6.42 5.89 7.37
C THR A 4 7.18 5.11 8.44
N TYR A 5 8.44 5.46 8.72
CA TYR A 5 9.21 4.89 9.82
C TYR A 5 8.59 5.21 11.19
N GLN A 6 8.17 6.46 11.43
CA GLN A 6 7.53 6.85 12.68
C GLN A 6 6.20 6.13 12.89
N VAL A 7 5.41 5.94 11.82
CA VAL A 7 4.17 5.15 11.84
C VAL A 7 4.46 3.68 12.13
N ALA A 8 5.46 3.08 11.48
CA ALA A 8 5.86 1.70 11.77
C ALA A 8 6.33 1.54 13.23
N LYS A 9 7.14 2.47 13.74
CA LYS A 9 7.60 2.47 15.14
C LYS A 9 6.43 2.60 16.12
N TRP A 10 5.40 3.37 15.77
CA TRP A 10 4.20 3.46 16.58
C TRP A 10 3.39 2.15 16.54
N ASN A 11 3.14 1.60 15.35
CA ASN A 11 2.30 0.42 15.17
C ASN A 11 2.88 -0.84 15.85
N TYR A 12 4.20 -1.01 15.80
CA TYR A 12 4.92 -2.14 16.40
C TYR A 12 5.56 -1.81 17.75
N GLY A 13 5.20 -0.68 18.36
CA GLY A 13 5.75 -0.21 19.63
C GLY A 13 4.66 0.29 20.57
N ASP A 14 4.82 1.52 21.07
CA ASP A 14 4.00 2.08 22.15
C ASP A 14 2.48 2.15 21.83
N LYS A 15 2.08 2.11 20.55
CA LYS A 15 0.70 2.13 20.01
C LYS A 15 -0.29 3.07 20.73
N THR A 16 0.20 4.17 21.30
CA THR A 16 -0.62 5.11 22.07
C THR A 16 -1.50 5.97 21.18
N PHE A 17 -2.68 6.36 21.68
CA PHE A 17 -3.61 7.25 20.98
C PHE A 17 -2.98 8.62 20.69
N GLU A 18 -2.33 9.24 21.67
CA GLU A 18 -1.68 10.55 21.52
C GLU A 18 -0.66 10.58 20.37
N LYS A 19 0.08 9.48 20.20
CA LYS A 19 1.08 9.36 19.13
C LYS A 19 0.43 9.09 17.80
N TRP A 20 -0.65 8.30 17.76
CA TRP A 20 -1.48 8.12 16.57
C TRP A 20 -2.06 9.47 16.10
N ASP A 21 -2.66 10.23 17.01
CA ASP A 21 -3.30 11.52 16.73
C ASP A 21 -2.28 12.52 16.16
N ARG A 22 -1.09 12.60 16.77
CA ARG A 22 0.02 13.40 16.24
C ARG A 22 0.45 12.95 14.84
N LEU A 23 0.55 11.65 14.59
CA LEU A 23 0.93 11.12 13.27
C LEU A 23 -0.16 11.41 12.22
N LYS A 24 -1.44 11.31 12.59
CA LYS A 24 -2.57 11.68 11.74
C LYS A 24 -2.58 13.16 11.40
N ALA A 25 -2.35 14.02 12.39
CA ALA A 25 -2.25 15.47 12.17
C ALA A 25 -1.12 15.83 11.19
N GLN A 26 -0.02 15.08 11.17
CA GLN A 26 1.05 15.25 10.18
C GLN A 26 0.64 14.88 8.75
N GLU A 27 -0.33 13.97 8.57
CA GLU A 27 -0.91 13.65 7.24
C GLU A 27 -1.93 14.70 6.79
N GLU A 28 -2.65 15.30 7.73
CA GLU A 28 -3.69 16.31 7.48
C GLU A 28 -3.13 17.72 7.32
N THR A 29 -1.93 17.98 7.89
CA THR A 29 -1.11 19.11 7.47
C THR A 29 -0.96 18.99 5.97
N PRO A 30 -1.35 20.01 5.18
CA PRO A 30 -1.50 19.83 3.76
C PRO A 30 -0.17 19.31 3.18
N GLN A 31 -0.28 18.51 2.11
CA GLN A 31 0.77 17.80 1.36
C GLN A 31 1.96 18.67 0.89
N THR A 32 2.03 19.90 1.39
CA THR A 32 2.56 21.16 0.89
C THR A 32 4.07 21.28 0.94
N GLU A 33 4.80 20.58 1.80
CA GLU A 33 6.25 20.83 1.89
C GLU A 33 7.14 19.78 1.19
N CYS A 34 6.67 18.54 0.99
CA CYS A 34 7.55 17.49 0.43
C CYS A 34 7.00 16.79 -0.82
N CYS A 35 5.69 16.71 -1.01
CA CYS A 35 5.07 15.98 -2.15
C CYS A 35 4.21 16.85 -3.06
N SER A 36 4.00 18.13 -2.73
CA SER A 36 3.28 19.11 -3.57
C SER A 36 3.89 19.32 -4.96
N HIS A 37 5.14 18.92 -5.15
CA HIS A 37 5.84 18.94 -6.44
C HIS A 37 5.73 17.64 -7.25
N PHE A 38 5.21 16.56 -6.67
CA PHE A 38 5.07 15.27 -7.36
C PHE A 38 3.72 15.22 -8.06
N THR A 39 3.63 15.90 -9.21
CA THR A 39 2.46 15.81 -10.08
C THR A 39 2.64 14.62 -11.01
N PRO A 40 1.70 13.65 -11.04
CA PRO A 40 1.81 12.53 -11.95
C PRO A 40 1.73 13.03 -13.41
N VAL A 41 2.60 12.49 -14.25
CA VAL A 41 2.62 12.72 -15.71
C VAL A 41 1.34 12.18 -16.34
N LEU A 42 0.84 11.06 -15.82
CA LEU A 42 -0.42 10.45 -16.23
C LEU A 42 -1.14 9.92 -15.00
N LYS A 43 -2.44 10.19 -14.91
CA LYS A 43 -3.32 9.59 -13.91
C LYS A 43 -4.61 9.15 -14.58
N ARG A 44 -4.94 7.88 -14.43
CA ARG A 44 -6.23 7.29 -14.80
C ARG A 44 -6.68 6.35 -13.70
N GLU A 45 -7.93 6.51 -13.28
CA GLU A 45 -8.55 5.64 -12.29
C GLU A 45 -8.75 4.23 -12.83
N ALA A 46 -8.89 3.25 -11.94
CA ALA A 46 -9.20 1.88 -12.34
C ALA A 46 -10.55 1.83 -13.07
N ASP A 47 -10.59 1.10 -14.19
CA ASP A 47 -11.80 0.90 -14.99
C ASP A 47 -12.15 -0.59 -15.06
N LYS A 48 -13.04 -1.02 -14.16
CA LYS A 48 -13.51 -2.40 -14.09
C LYS A 48 -14.21 -2.85 -15.38
N SER A 49 -14.84 -1.93 -16.13
CA SER A 49 -15.50 -2.27 -17.40
C SER A 49 -14.49 -2.68 -18.48
N ARG A 50 -13.24 -2.24 -18.34
CA ARG A 50 -12.11 -2.57 -19.23
C ARG A 50 -11.19 -3.66 -18.67
N GLY A 51 -11.53 -4.25 -17.52
CA GLY A 51 -10.68 -5.20 -16.81
C GLY A 51 -9.46 -4.56 -16.13
N GLU A 52 -9.44 -3.23 -15.99
CA GLU A 52 -8.38 -2.48 -15.31
C GLU A 52 -8.66 -2.45 -13.81
N VAL A 53 -7.96 -3.29 -13.05
CA VAL A 53 -8.13 -3.39 -11.59
C VAL A 53 -7.35 -2.31 -10.83
N PHE A 54 -6.15 -1.99 -11.30
CA PHE A 54 -5.29 -0.98 -10.69
C PHE A 54 -5.45 0.36 -11.39
N PRO A 55 -5.31 1.49 -10.67
CA PRO A 55 -5.17 2.78 -11.31
C PRO A 55 -3.84 2.85 -12.07
N LEU A 56 -3.84 3.56 -13.19
CA LEU A 56 -2.65 3.88 -13.97
C LEU A 56 -2.13 5.23 -13.51
N ILE A 57 -1.03 5.23 -12.75
CA ILE A 57 -0.39 6.45 -12.25
C ILE A 57 1.08 6.40 -12.64
N TRP A 58 1.53 7.40 -13.39
CA TRP A 58 2.92 7.55 -13.82
C TRP A 58 3.51 8.83 -13.25
N TYR A 59 4.69 8.68 -12.66
CA TYR A 59 5.52 9.79 -12.20
C TYR A 59 6.74 9.95 -13.09
N ALA A 60 7.42 11.09 -12.98
CA ALA A 60 8.59 11.38 -13.79
C ALA A 60 9.82 10.57 -13.35
N SER A 61 9.85 10.06 -12.11
CA SER A 61 10.92 9.20 -11.62
C SER A 61 10.47 8.15 -10.61
N ASP A 62 11.23 7.05 -10.49
CA ASP A 62 10.99 6.00 -9.48
C ASP A 62 11.09 6.52 -8.04
N GLY A 63 11.83 7.61 -7.81
CA GLY A 63 11.94 8.25 -6.50
C GLY A 63 10.63 8.90 -6.05
N GLU A 64 9.92 9.55 -6.97
CA GLU A 64 8.59 10.13 -6.71
C GLU A 64 7.57 9.02 -6.42
N VAL A 65 7.65 7.91 -7.15
CA VAL A 65 6.83 6.71 -6.91
C VAL A 65 7.11 6.15 -5.53
N THR A 66 8.39 5.96 -5.18
CA THR A 66 8.82 5.43 -3.88
C THR A 66 8.30 6.33 -2.76
N ALA A 67 8.46 7.65 -2.87
CA ALA A 67 7.98 8.61 -1.89
C ALA A 67 6.45 8.54 -1.72
N THR A 68 5.73 8.50 -2.84
CA THR A 68 4.26 8.38 -2.89
C THR A 68 3.79 7.09 -2.24
N GLN A 69 4.39 5.94 -2.57
CA GLN A 69 4.03 4.65 -1.98
C GLN A 69 4.30 4.60 -0.48
N HIS A 70 5.40 5.20 0.00
CA HIS A 70 5.69 5.26 1.43
C HIS A 70 4.65 6.11 2.19
N PHE A 71 4.17 7.20 1.57
CA PHE A 71 3.09 8.00 2.13
C PHE A 71 1.77 7.23 2.17
N ILE A 72 1.40 6.57 1.07
CA ILE A 72 0.20 5.71 0.99
C ILE A 72 0.25 4.61 2.05
N LEU A 73 1.39 3.94 2.21
CA LEU A 73 1.55 2.87 3.19
C LEU A 73 1.40 3.37 4.64
N ALA A 74 2.00 4.52 4.98
CA ALA A 74 1.86 5.15 6.29
C ALA A 74 0.38 5.46 6.60
N ARG A 75 -0.32 6.07 5.64
CA ARG A 75 -1.74 6.38 5.74
C ARG A 75 -2.62 5.16 5.91
N THR A 76 -2.30 4.10 5.16
CA THR A 76 -3.02 2.83 5.27
C THR A 76 -2.91 2.26 6.67
N VAL A 77 -1.71 2.26 7.28
CA VAL A 77 -1.51 1.82 8.67
C VAL A 77 -2.31 2.67 9.64
N LEU A 78 -2.26 3.99 9.53
CA LEU A 78 -2.97 4.86 10.49
C LEU A 78 -4.49 4.74 10.37
N ILE A 79 -5.04 4.46 9.18
CA ILE A 79 -6.47 4.16 9.00
C ILE A 79 -6.81 2.80 9.58
N ALA A 80 -6.04 1.76 9.25
CA ALA A 80 -6.30 0.38 9.66
C ALA A 80 -6.16 0.18 11.18
N GLU A 81 -5.31 0.97 11.82
CA GLU A 81 -4.95 0.82 13.23
C GLU A 81 -5.50 1.98 14.09
N ASN A 82 -6.49 2.71 13.57
CA ASN A 82 -7.10 3.84 14.27
C ASN A 82 -7.71 3.40 15.62
N PRO A 83 -7.20 3.88 16.77
CA PRO A 83 -7.67 3.45 18.09
C PRO A 83 -9.10 3.89 18.43
N SER A 84 -9.67 4.81 17.66
CA SER A 84 -11.04 5.30 17.83
C SER A 84 -12.09 4.51 17.03
N LEU A 85 -11.68 3.56 16.17
CA LEU A 85 -12.61 2.71 15.43
C LEU A 85 -13.15 1.58 16.32
N ASN A 86 -14.37 1.14 15.99
CA ASN A 86 -15.32 0.37 16.80
C ASN A 86 -14.77 -0.47 17.98
N PRO A 87 -15.42 -0.42 19.16
CA PRO A 87 -15.09 -1.29 20.31
C PRO A 87 -15.22 -2.79 20.01
N ASP A 88 -15.92 -3.16 18.92
CA ASP A 88 -16.09 -4.53 18.44
C ASP A 88 -14.88 -5.05 17.63
N GLY A 89 -13.83 -4.25 17.46
CA GLY A 89 -12.54 -4.66 16.88
C GLY A 89 -12.48 -4.67 15.35
N GLY A 90 -13.52 -4.21 14.65
CA GLY A 90 -13.58 -4.14 13.19
C GLY A 90 -13.48 -2.72 12.62
N LEU A 91 -12.86 -2.59 11.45
CA LEU A 91 -12.84 -1.32 10.71
C LEU A 91 -14.26 -0.91 10.26
N SER A 92 -14.52 0.39 10.23
CA SER A 92 -15.70 0.90 9.53
C SER A 92 -15.60 0.54 8.05
N ARG A 93 -16.73 0.29 7.38
CA ARG A 93 -16.78 0.03 5.92
C ARG A 93 -16.04 1.08 5.10
N GLU A 94 -16.07 2.33 5.55
CA GLU A 94 -15.35 3.43 4.92
C GLU A 94 -13.82 3.26 5.07
N ALA A 95 -13.36 2.90 6.27
CA ALA A 95 -11.93 2.65 6.52
C ALA A 95 -11.45 1.42 5.74
N GLU A 96 -12.23 0.34 5.68
CA GLU A 96 -11.94 -0.84 4.86
C GLU A 96 -11.82 -0.48 3.38
N HIS A 97 -12.77 0.33 2.87
CA HIS A 97 -12.74 0.80 1.49
C HIS A 97 -11.47 1.60 1.20
N GLN A 98 -11.08 2.51 2.09
CA GLN A 98 -9.86 3.29 1.94
C GLN A 98 -8.60 2.42 1.98
N VAL A 99 -8.51 1.49 2.94
CA VAL A 99 -7.37 0.55 3.03
C VAL A 99 -7.24 -0.27 1.75
N ARG A 100 -8.34 -0.85 1.26
CA ARG A 100 -8.36 -1.58 -0.01
C ARG A 100 -7.93 -0.71 -1.19
N SER A 101 -8.46 0.51 -1.31
CA SER A 101 -8.11 1.44 -2.38
C SER A 101 -6.62 1.76 -2.38
N HIS A 102 -6.03 2.03 -1.21
CA HIS A 102 -4.60 2.26 -1.07
C HIS A 102 -3.76 1.04 -1.48
N VAL A 103 -4.17 -0.19 -1.12
CA VAL A 103 -3.47 -1.41 -1.56
C VAL A 103 -3.46 -1.54 -3.08
N LEU A 104 -4.60 -1.30 -3.74
CA LEU A 104 -4.69 -1.31 -5.20
C LEU A 104 -3.83 -0.22 -5.83
N GLN A 105 -3.78 0.96 -5.21
CA GLN A 105 -2.94 2.07 -5.67
C GLN A 105 -1.44 1.76 -5.54
N LEU A 106 -0.99 1.17 -4.43
CA LEU A 106 0.39 0.73 -4.24
C LEU A 106 0.80 -0.25 -5.35
N CYS A 107 -0.09 -1.19 -5.69
CA CYS A 107 0.10 -2.16 -6.76
C CYS A 107 0.17 -1.49 -8.13
N GLY A 108 -0.74 -0.56 -8.45
CA GLY A 108 -0.71 0.21 -9.70
C GLY A 108 0.60 0.96 -9.88
N LEU A 109 1.05 1.67 -8.84
CA LEU A 109 2.33 2.38 -8.83
C LEU A 109 3.53 1.45 -9.08
N ALA A 110 3.51 0.25 -8.51
CA ALA A 110 4.57 -0.73 -8.72
C ALA A 110 4.56 -1.32 -10.14
N MET A 111 3.38 -1.61 -10.70
CA MET A 111 3.21 -2.24 -12.01
C MET A 111 3.73 -1.40 -13.17
N HIS A 112 3.78 -0.08 -13.02
CA HIS A 112 4.33 0.82 -14.04
C HIS A 112 5.82 1.11 -13.86
N HIS A 113 6.38 0.71 -12.72
CA HIS A 113 7.77 0.96 -12.33
C HIS A 113 8.47 -0.33 -11.89
N LEU A 114 8.23 -1.43 -12.62
CA LEU A 114 8.75 -2.77 -12.33
C LEU A 114 10.29 -2.88 -12.36
N GLY A 115 11.01 -1.83 -12.74
CA GLY A 115 12.47 -1.75 -12.70
C GLY A 115 13.02 -1.31 -11.34
N SER A 116 12.15 -0.84 -10.43
CA SER A 116 12.51 -0.33 -9.11
C SER A 116 12.14 -1.34 -8.02
N PRO A 117 13.12 -2.07 -7.44
CA PRO A 117 12.86 -3.00 -6.35
C PRO A 117 12.14 -2.38 -5.14
N PRO A 118 12.44 -1.15 -4.69
CA PRO A 118 11.68 -0.48 -3.62
C PRO A 118 10.18 -0.39 -3.90
N ASN A 119 9.80 -0.17 -5.16
CA ASN A 119 8.40 0.00 -5.51
C ASN A 119 7.62 -1.32 -5.41
N LEU A 120 8.25 -2.41 -5.86
CA LEU A 120 7.71 -3.77 -5.76
C LEU A 120 7.62 -4.23 -4.30
N VAL A 121 8.68 -3.99 -3.50
CA VAL A 121 8.69 -4.34 -2.07
C VAL A 121 7.59 -3.61 -1.31
N THR A 122 7.40 -2.32 -1.56
CA THR A 122 6.38 -1.53 -0.85
C THR A 122 4.97 -2.02 -1.20
N ALA A 123 4.70 -2.35 -2.46
CA ALA A 123 3.44 -2.95 -2.88
C ALA A 123 3.23 -4.33 -2.23
N ALA A 124 4.24 -5.18 -2.20
CA ALA A 124 4.16 -6.48 -1.56
C ALA A 124 3.90 -6.39 -0.05
N VAL A 125 4.53 -5.45 0.67
CA VAL A 125 4.25 -5.19 2.08
C VAL A 125 2.78 -4.77 2.26
N GLY A 126 2.27 -3.88 1.41
CA GLY A 126 0.86 -3.48 1.42
C GLY A 126 -0.09 -4.67 1.23
N ILE A 127 0.19 -5.55 0.26
CA ILE A 127 -0.57 -6.78 0.04
C ILE A 127 -0.50 -7.68 1.29
N MET A 128 0.69 -7.94 1.82
CA MET A 128 0.87 -8.85 2.95
C MET A 128 0.09 -8.41 4.19
N LEU A 129 0.08 -7.11 4.49
CA LEU A 129 -0.58 -6.57 5.67
C LEU A 129 -2.11 -6.45 5.49
N TYR A 130 -2.58 -6.12 4.29
CA TYR A 130 -3.95 -5.65 4.10
C TYR A 130 -4.76 -6.42 3.06
N ARG A 131 -4.27 -7.57 2.57
CA ARG A 131 -5.00 -8.45 1.63
C ARG A 131 -6.39 -8.86 2.12
N ASP A 132 -6.59 -8.96 3.44
CA ASP A 132 -7.83 -9.47 4.00
C ASP A 132 -9.01 -8.51 3.78
N TYR A 133 -8.73 -7.22 3.56
CA TYR A 133 -9.72 -6.18 3.20
C TYR A 133 -10.08 -6.19 1.70
N VAL A 134 -9.40 -7.00 0.89
CA VAL A 134 -9.68 -7.14 -0.54
C VAL A 134 -10.56 -8.38 -0.73
N HIS A 135 -11.85 -8.17 -0.97
CA HIS A 135 -12.83 -9.27 -1.06
C HIS A 135 -13.17 -9.69 -2.51
N ASP A 136 -13.02 -8.77 -3.48
CA ASP A 136 -13.35 -9.03 -4.88
C ASP A 136 -12.37 -10.06 -5.48
N PRO A 137 -12.86 -11.18 -6.05
CA PRO A 137 -12.00 -12.21 -6.64
C PRO A 137 -11.08 -11.68 -7.75
N TRP A 138 -11.53 -10.69 -8.54
CA TRP A 138 -10.73 -10.07 -9.59
C TRP A 138 -9.61 -9.22 -9.02
N GLU A 139 -9.90 -8.49 -7.94
CA GLU A 139 -8.90 -7.72 -7.21
C GLU A 139 -7.84 -8.65 -6.61
N ARG A 140 -8.25 -9.74 -5.94
CA ARG A 140 -7.32 -10.76 -5.41
C ARG A 140 -6.44 -11.39 -6.48
N ALA A 141 -7.03 -11.76 -7.62
CA ALA A 141 -6.27 -12.31 -8.74
C ALA A 141 -5.29 -11.29 -9.34
N ALA A 142 -5.61 -10.00 -9.32
CA ALA A 142 -4.68 -8.95 -9.73
C ALA A 142 -3.53 -8.80 -8.73
N LEU A 143 -3.78 -8.84 -7.42
CA LEU A 143 -2.72 -8.80 -6.40
C LEU A 143 -1.72 -9.96 -6.59
N LEU A 144 -2.21 -11.17 -6.86
CA LEU A 144 -1.36 -12.33 -7.13
C LEU A 144 -0.48 -12.12 -8.37
N ARG A 145 -1.05 -11.54 -9.45
CA ARG A 145 -0.27 -11.18 -10.64
C ARG A 145 0.89 -10.23 -10.34
N VAL A 146 0.69 -9.23 -9.46
CA VAL A 146 1.77 -8.33 -9.04
C VAL A 146 2.90 -9.10 -8.34
N LEU A 147 2.55 -10.05 -7.46
CA LEU A 147 3.53 -10.87 -6.76
C LEU A 147 4.30 -11.80 -7.70
N ASP A 148 3.61 -12.38 -8.69
CA ASP A 148 4.23 -13.25 -9.69
C ASP A 148 5.18 -12.48 -10.63
N GLU A 149 4.79 -11.29 -11.07
CA GLU A 149 5.65 -10.37 -11.83
C GLU A 149 6.91 -10.01 -11.02
N TRP A 150 6.76 -9.78 -9.72
CA TRP A 150 7.90 -9.52 -8.84
C TRP A 150 8.82 -10.74 -8.69
N LYS A 151 8.26 -11.96 -8.56
CA LYS A 151 9.03 -13.22 -8.49
C LYS A 151 9.86 -13.44 -9.75
N GLY A 152 9.33 -13.14 -10.93
CA GLY A 152 10.04 -13.29 -12.21
C GLY A 152 11.29 -12.40 -12.32
N LYS A 153 11.31 -11.25 -11.63
CA LYS A 153 12.38 -10.25 -11.70
C LYS A 153 13.53 -10.44 -10.70
N HIS A 154 13.61 -11.58 -10.00
CA HIS A 154 14.76 -11.99 -9.17
C HIS A 154 15.18 -11.00 -8.07
N ALA A 155 14.29 -10.14 -7.60
CA ALA A 155 14.57 -9.21 -6.49
C ALA A 155 14.17 -9.80 -5.10
N TRP A 156 15.01 -10.71 -4.56
CA TRP A 156 15.10 -11.20 -3.16
C TRP A 156 13.89 -11.95 -2.52
N PRO A 157 14.06 -12.86 -1.52
CA PRO A 157 13.32 -14.13 -1.46
C PRO A 157 12.04 -14.09 -0.61
N MET A 158 10.90 -14.17 -1.29
CA MET A 158 9.55 -14.23 -0.74
C MET A 158 9.08 -15.63 -0.27
N ARG A 159 9.99 -16.53 0.17
CA ARG A 159 9.57 -17.88 0.64
C ARG A 159 8.48 -17.81 1.72
N LYS A 160 8.56 -16.80 2.61
CA LYS A 160 7.58 -16.56 3.69
C LYS A 160 6.22 -16.04 3.21
N ALA A 161 6.17 -15.22 2.17
CA ALA A 161 4.90 -14.64 1.71
C ALA A 161 4.04 -15.67 0.96
N TYR A 162 4.66 -16.54 0.15
CA TYR A 162 3.95 -17.64 -0.49
C TYR A 162 3.34 -18.62 0.53
N GLN A 163 4.08 -18.93 1.61
CA GLN A 163 3.58 -19.77 2.71
C GLN A 163 2.38 -19.12 3.45
N MET A 164 2.36 -17.79 3.60
CA MET A 164 1.27 -17.07 4.25
C MET A 164 -0.02 -16.97 3.42
N ILE A 165 0.07 -17.21 2.11
CA ILE A 165 -1.08 -17.19 1.18
C ILE A 165 -1.57 -18.63 0.87
N GLY A 166 -0.96 -19.65 1.48
CA GLY A 166 -1.39 -21.05 1.34
C GLY A 166 -0.90 -21.76 0.07
N VAL A 167 0.10 -21.20 -0.63
CA VAL A 167 0.69 -21.82 -1.83
C VAL A 167 2.06 -22.40 -1.48
N GLN A 168 2.20 -23.72 -1.63
CA GLN A 168 3.52 -24.36 -1.50
C GLN A 168 4.38 -24.04 -2.72
N VAL A 169 5.56 -23.46 -2.47
CA VAL A 169 6.57 -23.20 -3.50
C VAL A 169 7.34 -24.50 -3.72
N THR A 170 7.00 -25.25 -4.77
CA THR A 170 7.88 -26.30 -5.27
C THR A 170 9.13 -25.67 -5.87
N SER A 171 10.28 -26.21 -5.47
CA SER A 171 11.61 -25.68 -5.81
C SER A 171 11.93 -25.81 -7.29
#